data_AF-A0AB39R6M0-F1
#
_entry.id   AF-A0AB39R6M0-F1
#
_cell.length_a   1.000
_cell.length_b   1.000
_cell.length_c   1.000
_cell.angle_alpha   90.00
_cell.angle_beta   90.00
_cell.angle_gamma   90.00
#
_symmetry.space_group_name_H-M   'P 1'
#
loop_
_entity.id
_entity.type
_entity.pdbx_description
1 polymer ?
#
loop_
_entity_poly.entity_id
_entity_poly.type
_entity_poly.pdbx_seq_one_letter_code
_entity_poly.pdbx_strand_id
1 'polypeptide(L)'
;MPSLPERRADRGVRTLRVKVLRYVWETGWSGARPVRPWPDEVFTEVFQEANGRSVRDFWLRSTLGRTAVDFDIAPWTVLRGGFQETLKEDRAGTVRACRRQAERDGVALSGFHRLIAFLHEPPSDTGLCGGSLVLDQGARAPTDFRREVGRLIGFGPVLDARGLPGAPYCVMGSGTCRAAAATLFAHDPVFRASSRAVRVGAPGTVDLTALGDASWHGGEPVLATVPVTGGDIVVEYRTDSGLPPAVVVHSVGVRSPGVRFEGALAPESGAHTVVLGIRVAVLGTSPRSVTLELDPRGRR
;
A
#
# COMPACT_ATOMS: atom_id res chain seq x y z
N MET A 1 -27.64 -19.60 33.24
CA MET A 1 -26.30 -19.09 32.88
C MET A 1 -26.48 -17.84 32.04
N PRO A 2 -26.05 -16.65 32.49
CA PRO A 2 -26.16 -15.45 31.68
C PRO A 2 -25.13 -15.50 30.55
N SER A 3 -25.63 -15.46 29.31
CA SER A 3 -24.83 -15.33 28.10
C SER A 3 -23.99 -14.06 28.17
N LEU A 4 -22.66 -14.23 28.08
CA LEU A 4 -21.73 -13.11 27.91
C LEU A 4 -22.14 -12.31 26.67
N PRO A 5 -22.15 -10.97 26.75
CA PRO A 5 -22.47 -10.15 25.58
C PRO A 5 -21.37 -10.33 24.54
N GLU A 6 -21.75 -10.77 23.34
CA GLU A 6 -20.92 -10.68 22.14
C GLU A 6 -20.45 -9.23 22.01
N ARG A 7 -19.18 -8.98 22.31
CA ARG A 7 -18.52 -7.74 21.93
C ARG A 7 -18.49 -7.71 20.41
N ARG A 8 -19.49 -7.08 19.77
CA ARG A 8 -19.33 -6.51 18.43
C ARG A 8 -18.19 -5.52 18.55
N ALA A 9 -16.99 -5.92 18.14
CA ALA A 9 -15.90 -4.99 17.90
C ALA A 9 -16.44 -3.93 16.94
N ASP A 10 -16.46 -2.69 17.40
CA ASP A 10 -16.84 -1.54 16.59
C ASP A 10 -15.87 -1.50 15.40
N ARG A 11 -16.35 -1.94 14.22
CA ARG A 11 -15.52 -2.13 13.01
C ARG A 11 -15.36 -0.80 12.28
N GLY A 12 -14.86 0.20 12.99
CA GLY A 12 -14.69 1.55 12.47
C GLY A 12 -13.78 1.57 11.26
N VAL A 13 -14.26 2.13 10.15
CA VAL A 13 -13.41 2.52 9.04
C VAL A 13 -12.44 3.58 9.56
N ARG A 14 -11.14 3.35 9.42
CA ARG A 14 -10.13 4.34 9.73
C ARG A 14 -10.13 5.42 8.65
N THR A 15 -10.64 6.59 8.97
CA THR A 15 -10.57 7.75 8.07
C THR A 15 -9.29 8.54 8.33
N LEU A 16 -8.44 8.66 7.31
CA LEU A 16 -7.24 9.46 7.33
C LEU A 16 -7.44 10.72 6.50
N ARG A 17 -7.66 11.84 7.19
CA ARG A 17 -7.67 13.19 6.59
C ARG A 17 -6.27 13.64 6.19
N VAL A 18 -6.08 14.01 4.92
CA VAL A 18 -4.81 14.41 4.31
C VAL A 18 -4.98 15.79 3.68
N LYS A 19 -4.16 16.75 4.10
CA LYS A 19 -4.10 18.06 3.43
C LYS A 19 -3.13 18.00 2.25
N VAL A 20 -3.57 18.41 1.06
CA VAL A 20 -2.72 18.57 -0.12
C VAL A 20 -2.50 20.05 -0.35
N LEU A 21 -1.27 20.50 -0.16
CA LEU A 21 -0.83 21.85 -0.49
C LEU A 21 -0.25 21.85 -1.90
N ARG A 22 -0.66 22.80 -2.75
CA ARG A 22 -0.24 22.88 -4.15
C ARG A 22 0.50 24.18 -4.40
N TYR A 23 1.77 24.09 -4.74
CA TYR A 23 2.63 25.25 -4.92
C TYR A 23 3.39 25.27 -6.24
N VAL A 24 3.39 26.42 -6.89
CA VAL A 24 4.35 26.76 -7.94
C VAL A 24 5.56 27.44 -7.31
N TRP A 25 6.78 27.07 -7.70
CA TRP A 25 7.99 27.77 -7.27
C TRP A 25 7.94 29.23 -7.74
N GLU A 26 8.32 30.15 -6.86
CA GLU A 26 8.39 31.58 -7.21
C GLU A 26 9.43 31.85 -8.32
N THR A 27 10.55 31.14 -8.24
CA THR A 27 11.61 31.17 -9.24
C THR A 27 11.77 29.78 -9.86
N GLY A 28 11.59 29.70 -11.18
CA GLY A 28 11.95 28.51 -11.94
C GLY A 28 13.47 28.24 -11.92
N TRP A 29 13.88 27.08 -12.44
CA TRP A 29 15.28 26.69 -12.58
C TRP A 29 15.54 26.06 -13.94
N SER A 30 16.79 26.04 -14.38
CA SER A 30 17.17 25.62 -15.72
C SER A 30 16.93 24.13 -16.01
N GLY A 31 16.81 23.29 -14.97
CA GLY A 31 16.50 21.87 -15.10
C GLY A 31 15.01 21.52 -15.02
N ALA A 32 14.13 22.52 -14.96
CA ALA A 32 12.69 22.29 -14.89
C ALA A 32 12.18 21.62 -16.17
N ARG A 33 11.20 20.73 -16.03
CA ARG A 33 10.49 20.17 -17.18
C ARG A 33 9.35 21.12 -17.56
N PRO A 34 9.25 21.52 -18.85
CA PRO A 34 8.22 22.44 -19.31
C PRO A 34 6.88 21.73 -19.45
N VAL A 35 6.20 21.52 -18.32
CA VAL A 35 4.84 20.98 -18.26
C VAL A 35 3.92 22.05 -17.70
N ARG A 36 2.62 22.00 -18.01
CA ARG A 36 1.66 22.93 -17.39
C ARG A 36 1.24 22.40 -16.01
N PRO A 37 0.96 23.28 -15.04
CA PRO A 37 0.29 22.87 -13.81
C PRO A 37 -1.04 22.17 -14.14
N TRP A 38 -1.30 21.05 -13.48
CA TRP A 38 -2.59 20.38 -13.54
C TRP A 38 -3.68 21.30 -13.01
N PRO A 39 -4.80 21.42 -13.74
CA PRO A 39 -5.94 22.17 -13.25
C PRO A 39 -6.63 21.40 -12.11
N ASP A 40 -7.55 22.06 -11.40
CA ASP A 40 -8.21 21.52 -10.21
C ASP A 40 -9.00 20.24 -10.49
N GLU A 41 -9.55 20.10 -11.69
CA GLU A 41 -10.31 18.93 -12.14
C GLU A 41 -9.43 17.69 -12.18
N VAL A 42 -8.17 17.81 -12.63
CA VAL A 42 -7.23 16.69 -12.68
C VAL A 42 -6.87 16.20 -11.27
N PHE A 43 -6.68 17.12 -10.31
CA PHE A 43 -6.45 16.74 -8.92
C PHE A 43 -7.66 16.02 -8.32
N THR A 44 -8.85 16.55 -8.59
CA THR A 44 -10.11 15.96 -8.13
C THR A 44 -10.25 14.54 -8.69
N GLU A 45 -10.07 14.36 -9.99
CA GLU A 45 -10.14 13.05 -10.67
C GLU A 45 -9.12 12.04 -10.11
N VAL A 46 -7.86 12.47 -9.94
CA VAL A 46 -6.76 11.61 -9.50
C VAL A 46 -6.89 11.24 -8.02
N PHE A 47 -7.25 12.18 -7.14
CA PHE A 47 -7.19 11.95 -5.69
C PHE A 47 -8.56 11.69 -5.04
N GLN A 48 -9.63 12.37 -5.44
CA GLN A 48 -10.87 12.48 -4.67
C GLN A 48 -12.09 11.80 -5.30
N GLU A 49 -12.21 11.83 -6.63
CA GLU A 49 -13.42 11.43 -7.35
C GLU A 49 -13.76 9.95 -7.12
N ALA A 50 -15.05 9.65 -6.96
CA ALA A 50 -15.58 8.31 -6.79
C ALA A 50 -15.71 7.59 -8.16
N ASN A 51 -14.60 7.48 -8.88
CA ASN A 51 -14.53 6.97 -10.26
C ASN A 51 -13.94 5.54 -10.35
N GLY A 52 -13.72 4.89 -9.21
CA GLY A 52 -13.14 3.54 -9.11
C GLY A 52 -11.63 3.48 -9.40
N ARG A 53 -10.99 4.59 -9.79
CA ARG A 53 -9.56 4.63 -10.15
C ARG A 53 -8.74 5.67 -9.37
N SER A 54 -9.40 6.62 -8.70
CA SER A 54 -8.77 7.62 -7.85
C SER A 54 -7.94 6.98 -6.75
N VAL A 55 -6.98 7.72 -6.20
CA VAL A 55 -6.13 7.24 -5.10
C VAL A 55 -6.98 6.91 -3.86
N ARG A 56 -8.02 7.70 -3.58
CA ARG A 56 -9.01 7.41 -2.54
C ARG A 56 -9.68 6.06 -2.76
N ASP A 57 -10.29 5.85 -3.92
CA ASP A 57 -11.02 4.61 -4.22
C ASP A 57 -10.10 3.41 -4.25
N PHE A 58 -8.89 3.58 -4.78
CA PHE A 58 -7.87 2.55 -4.79
C PHE A 58 -7.54 2.07 -3.38
N TRP A 59 -7.28 2.97 -2.43
CA TRP A 59 -6.92 2.59 -1.05
C TRP A 59 -8.11 2.07 -0.26
N LEU A 60 -9.31 2.62 -0.48
CA LEU A 60 -10.52 2.07 0.09
C LEU A 60 -10.74 0.62 -0.34
N ARG A 61 -10.64 0.31 -1.64
CA ARG A 61 -10.75 -1.08 -2.13
C ARG A 61 -9.59 -1.96 -1.70
N SER A 62 -8.36 -1.47 -1.78
CA SER A 62 -7.15 -2.25 -1.46
C SER A 62 -7.07 -2.65 0.00
N THR A 63 -7.72 -1.89 0.89
CA THR A 63 -7.83 -2.23 2.32
C THR A 63 -9.16 -2.90 2.67
N LEU A 64 -9.95 -3.29 1.64
CA LEU A 64 -11.28 -3.88 1.77
C LEU A 64 -12.21 -3.04 2.67
N GLY A 65 -12.25 -1.74 2.41
CA GLY A 65 -13.08 -0.77 3.11
C GLY A 65 -12.55 -0.31 4.48
N ARG A 66 -11.40 -0.81 4.94
CA ARG A 66 -10.91 -0.52 6.31
C ARG A 66 -10.25 0.84 6.45
N THR A 67 -9.60 1.33 5.39
CA THR A 67 -8.93 2.63 5.41
C THR A 67 -9.53 3.52 4.33
N ALA A 68 -10.18 4.60 4.75
CA ALA A 68 -10.62 5.67 3.87
C ALA A 68 -9.59 6.81 3.91
N VAL A 69 -9.17 7.30 2.75
CA VAL A 69 -8.30 8.47 2.65
C VAL A 69 -9.14 9.66 2.18
N ASP A 70 -9.23 10.69 3.00
CA ASP A 70 -9.99 11.90 2.74
C ASP A 70 -9.01 13.03 2.41
N PHE A 71 -8.97 13.45 1.15
CA PHE A 71 -8.07 14.51 0.69
C PHE A 71 -8.78 15.86 0.75
N ASP A 72 -8.14 16.85 1.35
CA ASP A 72 -8.49 18.27 1.22
C ASP A 72 -7.41 18.96 0.40
N ILE A 73 -7.78 19.46 -0.78
CA ILE A 73 -6.85 20.00 -1.77
C ILE A 73 -6.96 21.53 -1.76
N ALA A 74 -5.89 22.21 -1.33
CA ALA A 74 -5.80 23.66 -1.34
C ALA A 74 -5.67 24.20 -2.79
N PRO A 75 -6.09 25.44 -3.10
CA PRO A 75 -5.85 26.05 -4.41
C PRO A 75 -4.34 26.14 -4.73
N TRP A 76 -4.00 26.26 -6.01
CA TRP A 76 -2.63 26.60 -6.41
C TRP A 76 -2.24 27.99 -5.90
N THR A 77 -1.01 28.11 -5.43
CA THR A 77 -0.41 29.37 -4.99
C THR A 77 1.10 29.33 -5.22
N VAL A 78 1.81 30.43 -4.96
CA VAL A 78 3.25 30.55 -5.15
C VAL A 78 3.98 30.26 -3.84
N LEU A 79 5.01 29.41 -3.89
CA LEU A 79 5.90 29.17 -2.76
C LEU A 79 6.96 30.28 -2.67
N ARG A 80 6.62 31.35 -1.93
CA ARG A 80 7.44 32.55 -1.84
C ARG A 80 8.70 32.32 -1.00
N GLY A 81 9.84 32.78 -1.52
CA GLY A 81 11.17 32.54 -0.95
C GLY A 81 11.63 31.08 -1.04
N GLY A 82 10.90 30.23 -1.76
CA GLY A 82 11.32 28.89 -2.12
C GLY A 82 12.05 28.92 -3.46
N PHE A 83 13.38 28.85 -3.42
CA PHE A 83 14.17 28.68 -4.63
C PHE A 83 14.23 27.20 -4.97
N GLN A 84 13.70 26.80 -6.14
CA GLN A 84 13.71 25.40 -6.55
C GLN A 84 15.14 24.83 -6.54
N GLU A 85 16.13 25.60 -6.99
CA GLU A 85 17.55 25.19 -7.00
C GLU A 85 18.05 24.70 -5.64
N THR A 86 17.57 25.31 -4.54
CA THR A 86 18.03 24.98 -3.18
C THR A 86 17.16 23.93 -2.49
N LEU A 87 15.88 23.83 -2.86
CA LEU A 87 14.92 22.96 -2.17
C LEU A 87 14.54 21.69 -2.93
N LYS A 88 14.82 21.61 -4.24
CA LYS A 88 14.40 20.47 -5.08
C LYS A 88 14.99 19.13 -4.59
N GLU A 89 16.12 19.15 -3.90
CA GLU A 89 16.79 17.95 -3.36
C GLU A 89 16.66 17.83 -1.83
N ASP A 90 15.99 18.78 -1.17
CA ASP A 90 15.71 18.75 0.27
C ASP A 90 14.21 18.61 0.51
N ARG A 91 13.74 17.35 0.55
CA ARG A 91 12.35 17.01 0.86
C ARG A 91 11.89 17.58 2.19
N ALA A 92 12.74 17.56 3.22
CA ALA A 92 12.40 18.07 4.54
C ALA A 92 12.27 19.59 4.52
N GLY A 93 13.20 20.28 3.85
CA GLY A 93 13.16 21.72 3.60
C GLY A 93 11.93 22.15 2.83
N THR A 94 11.58 21.40 1.78
CA THR A 94 10.36 21.57 1.00
C THR A 94 9.12 21.51 1.87
N VAL A 95 8.97 20.46 2.70
CA VAL A 95 7.80 20.33 3.61
C VAL A 95 7.75 21.50 4.59
N ARG A 96 8.90 21.91 5.17
CA ARG A 96 8.96 23.07 6.06
C ARG A 96 8.56 24.36 5.35
N ALA A 97 9.02 24.57 4.11
CA ALA A 97 8.67 25.75 3.31
C ALA A 97 7.17 25.79 3.00
N CYS A 98 6.59 24.67 2.56
CA CYS A 98 5.16 24.57 2.27
C CYS A 98 4.29 24.84 3.51
N ARG A 99 4.70 24.34 4.69
CA ARG A 99 3.98 24.60 5.95
C ARG A 99 4.00 26.07 6.33
N ARG A 100 5.16 26.73 6.21
CA ARG A 100 5.26 28.18 6.48
C ARG A 100 4.46 29.00 5.47
N GLN A 101 4.44 28.59 4.21
CA GLN A 101 3.65 29.28 3.20
C GLN A 101 2.15 29.10 3.46
N ALA A 102 1.70 27.89 3.82
CA ALA A 102 0.31 27.64 4.21
C ALA A 102 -0.13 28.52 5.38
N GLU A 103 0.73 28.70 6.39
CA GLU A 103 0.46 29.61 7.51
C GLU A 103 0.29 31.06 7.05
N ARG A 104 1.16 31.55 6.16
CA ARG A 104 1.06 32.90 5.57
C ARG A 104 -0.20 33.07 4.72
N ASP A 105 -0.60 32.01 4.04
CA ASP A 105 -1.80 31.98 3.19
C ASP A 105 -3.09 31.78 4.00
N GLY A 106 -3.01 31.63 5.33
CA GLY A 106 -4.16 31.38 6.20
C GLY A 106 -4.77 29.99 6.06
N VAL A 107 -4.03 29.02 5.50
CA VAL A 107 -4.47 27.63 5.32
C VAL A 107 -4.27 26.85 6.62
N ALA A 108 -5.36 26.50 7.29
CA ALA A 108 -5.32 25.69 8.50
C ALA A 108 -4.83 24.26 8.22
N LEU A 109 -3.83 23.83 9.00
CA LEU A 109 -3.29 22.46 8.97
C LEU A 109 -3.74 21.60 10.17
N SER A 110 -4.40 22.21 11.15
CA SER A 110 -4.95 21.52 12.31
C SER A 110 -6.09 20.57 11.90
N GLY A 111 -6.20 19.42 12.56
CA GLY A 111 -7.22 18.41 12.25
C GLY A 111 -6.92 17.50 11.05
N PHE A 112 -5.77 17.68 10.38
CA PHE A 112 -5.25 16.74 9.37
C PHE A 112 -4.23 15.79 9.98
N HIS A 113 -4.28 14.52 9.59
CA HIS A 113 -3.37 13.49 10.08
C HIS A 113 -2.04 13.48 9.31
N ARG A 114 -2.08 13.88 8.04
CA ARG A 114 -0.97 13.83 7.09
C ARG A 114 -1.02 15.03 6.15
N LEU A 115 0.12 15.31 5.53
CA LEU A 115 0.27 16.40 4.57
C LEU A 115 0.96 15.89 3.31
N ILE A 116 0.47 16.34 2.15
CA ILE A 116 1.13 16.22 0.86
C ILE A 116 1.54 17.63 0.42
N ALA A 117 2.83 17.85 0.20
CA ALA A 117 3.37 19.03 -0.46
C ALA A 117 3.54 18.69 -1.94
N PHE A 118 2.65 19.21 -2.77
CA PHE A 118 2.63 18.96 -4.20
C PHE A 118 3.23 20.18 -4.94
N LEU A 119 4.32 19.96 -5.65
CA LEU A 119 5.12 21.04 -6.21
C LEU A 119 5.13 21.06 -7.74
N HIS A 120 5.27 22.27 -8.25
CA HIS A 120 5.44 22.57 -9.66
C HIS A 120 6.47 23.70 -9.80
N GLU A 121 7.37 23.71 -10.78
CA GLU A 121 7.61 22.72 -11.83
C GLU A 121 8.39 21.48 -11.33
N PRO A 122 8.18 20.29 -11.92
CA PRO A 122 9.03 19.13 -11.68
C PRO A 122 10.41 19.28 -12.35
N PRO A 123 11.42 18.50 -11.96
CA PRO A 123 11.41 17.51 -10.89
C PRO A 123 11.63 18.11 -9.49
N SER A 124 11.12 17.39 -8.49
CA SER A 124 11.41 17.54 -7.06
C SER A 124 11.82 16.18 -6.46
N ASP A 125 12.49 16.18 -5.32
CA ASP A 125 12.79 14.98 -4.53
C ASP A 125 11.53 14.43 -3.88
N THR A 126 10.71 13.77 -4.69
CA THR A 126 9.44 13.17 -4.28
C THR A 126 9.65 12.02 -3.29
N GLY A 127 8.67 11.79 -2.43
CA GLY A 127 8.67 10.69 -1.46
C GLY A 127 8.26 11.10 -0.06
N LEU A 128 8.30 10.15 0.87
CA LEU A 128 7.91 10.34 2.27
C LEU A 128 9.04 11.01 3.10
N CYS A 129 8.69 11.95 3.97
CA CYS A 129 9.56 12.53 4.99
C CYS A 129 8.74 13.02 6.20
N GLY A 130 9.08 12.56 7.41
CA GLY A 130 8.50 13.09 8.65
C GLY A 130 6.96 13.02 8.70
N GLY A 131 6.36 11.95 8.17
CA GLY A 131 4.90 11.79 8.10
C GLY A 131 4.20 12.73 7.09
N SER A 132 4.97 13.42 6.24
CA SER A 132 4.50 14.20 5.10
C SER A 132 5.04 13.59 3.81
N LEU A 133 4.38 13.85 2.69
CA LEU A 133 4.76 13.36 1.38
C LEU A 133 5.05 14.53 0.46
N VAL A 134 6.16 14.49 -0.28
CA VAL A 134 6.43 15.44 -1.37
C VAL A 134 6.12 14.74 -2.68
N LEU A 135 5.34 15.40 -3.53
CA LEU A 135 4.97 14.93 -4.86
C LEU A 135 5.17 16.04 -5.88
N ASP A 136 5.30 15.66 -7.13
CA ASP A 136 5.23 16.56 -8.27
C ASP A 136 4.47 15.89 -9.42
N GLN A 137 4.34 16.60 -10.54
CA GLN A 137 3.72 16.08 -11.77
C GLN A 137 4.69 15.29 -12.65
N GLY A 138 5.95 15.16 -12.20
CA GLY A 138 6.99 14.38 -12.87
C GLY A 138 6.85 12.87 -12.64
N ALA A 139 6.01 12.47 -11.67
CA ALA A 139 5.57 11.08 -11.49
C ALA A 139 5.05 10.53 -12.82
N ARG A 140 5.62 9.40 -13.26
CA ARG A 140 5.45 8.91 -14.64
C ARG A 140 4.13 8.18 -14.86
N ALA A 141 3.49 7.71 -13.78
CA ALA A 141 2.19 7.04 -13.86
C ALA A 141 1.34 7.23 -12.59
N PRO A 142 -0.01 7.19 -12.68
CA PRO A 142 -0.92 7.24 -11.52
C PRO A 142 -0.61 6.22 -10.41
N THR A 143 0.06 5.12 -10.75
CA THR A 143 0.53 4.09 -9.82
C THR A 143 1.58 4.57 -8.84
N ASP A 144 2.37 5.58 -9.21
CA ASP A 144 3.37 6.16 -8.31
C ASP A 144 2.67 6.89 -7.14
N PHE A 145 1.58 7.62 -7.41
CA PHE A 145 0.77 8.25 -6.35
C PHE A 145 0.12 7.24 -5.43
N ARG A 146 -0.39 6.13 -5.97
CA ARG A 146 -0.97 5.06 -5.16
C ARG A 146 0.06 4.51 -4.19
N ARG A 147 1.25 4.17 -4.67
CA ARG A 147 2.35 3.63 -3.84
C ARG A 147 2.79 4.63 -2.78
N GLU A 148 3.06 5.88 -3.16
CA GLU A 148 3.54 6.90 -2.22
C GLU A 148 2.48 7.27 -1.16
N VAL A 149 1.19 7.33 -1.54
CA VAL A 149 0.11 7.47 -0.55
C VAL A 149 0.02 6.23 0.36
N GLY A 150 0.27 5.03 -0.16
CA GLY A 150 0.40 3.83 0.67
C GLY A 150 1.42 3.98 1.80
N ARG A 151 2.58 4.53 1.46
CA ARG A 151 3.63 4.85 2.45
C ARG A 151 3.15 5.92 3.44
N LEU A 152 2.47 6.96 2.95
CA LEU A 152 1.92 8.03 3.80
C LEU A 152 0.91 7.52 4.84
N ILE A 153 0.09 6.53 4.46
CA ILE A 153 -0.95 5.97 5.33
C ILE A 153 -0.45 4.83 6.24
N GLY A 154 0.81 4.42 6.06
CA GLY A 154 1.55 3.54 7.00
C GLY A 154 1.95 2.18 6.44
N PHE A 155 1.78 1.92 5.15
CA PHE A 155 2.25 0.68 4.53
C PHE A 155 3.73 0.77 4.17
N GLY A 156 4.52 -0.23 4.57
CA GLY A 156 5.92 -0.36 4.18
C GLY A 156 6.08 -0.86 2.74
N PRO A 157 7.26 -0.67 2.13
CA PRO A 157 7.56 -1.28 0.84
C PRO A 157 7.61 -2.81 0.96
N VAL A 158 7.26 -3.51 -0.11
CA VAL A 158 7.50 -4.94 -0.28
C VAL A 158 8.79 -5.10 -1.06
N LEU A 159 9.78 -5.78 -0.48
CA LEU A 159 11.13 -5.87 -1.07
C LEU A 159 11.38 -7.24 -1.73
N ASP A 160 12.19 -7.29 -2.78
CA ASP A 160 12.72 -8.52 -3.37
C ASP A 160 13.93 -9.05 -2.61
N ALA A 161 14.58 -10.08 -3.16
CA ALA A 161 15.74 -10.69 -2.56
C ALA A 161 16.94 -9.73 -2.39
N ARG A 162 17.02 -8.68 -3.21
CA ARG A 162 18.09 -7.67 -3.25
C ARG A 162 17.76 -6.43 -2.43
N GLY A 163 16.60 -6.39 -1.77
CA GLY A 163 16.15 -5.23 -0.99
C GLY A 163 15.59 -4.09 -1.85
N LEU A 164 15.28 -4.35 -3.12
CA LEU A 164 14.63 -3.39 -4.01
C LEU A 164 13.10 -3.59 -3.97
N PRO A 165 12.27 -2.59 -4.32
CA PRO A 165 10.82 -2.80 -4.46
C PRO A 165 10.51 -4.00 -5.36
N GLY A 166 9.97 -5.05 -4.75
CA GLY A 166 9.71 -6.37 -5.34
C GLY A 166 8.27 -6.79 -5.09
N ALA A 167 7.79 -7.82 -5.78
CA ALA A 167 6.38 -8.22 -5.92
C ALA A 167 5.63 -7.45 -7.02
N PRO A 168 5.47 -8.04 -8.22
CA PRO A 168 4.56 -7.50 -9.22
C PRO A 168 3.08 -7.60 -8.79
N TYR A 169 2.79 -8.44 -7.79
CA TYR A 169 1.45 -8.67 -7.23
C TYR A 169 1.07 -7.73 -6.07
N CYS A 170 1.88 -6.70 -5.77
CA CYS A 170 1.58 -5.69 -4.76
C CYS A 170 1.92 -4.25 -5.20
N VAL A 171 1.04 -3.28 -4.96
CA VAL A 171 1.34 -1.83 -5.17
C VAL A 171 2.54 -1.34 -4.37
N MET A 172 2.74 -1.90 -3.17
CA MET A 172 3.87 -1.56 -2.31
C MET A 172 5.18 -2.21 -2.79
N GLY A 173 5.09 -3.07 -3.81
CA GLY A 173 6.20 -3.65 -4.53
C GLY A 173 6.45 -2.99 -5.88
N SER A 174 6.85 -3.79 -6.87
CA SER A 174 7.00 -3.36 -8.26
C SER A 174 5.68 -3.31 -9.04
N GLY A 175 4.61 -3.84 -8.45
CA GLY A 175 3.29 -3.94 -9.08
C GLY A 175 2.47 -2.65 -9.11
N THR A 176 1.37 -2.72 -9.85
CA THR A 176 0.34 -1.67 -10.01
C THR A 176 -1.03 -2.07 -9.47
N CYS A 177 -1.14 -3.31 -8.98
CA CYS A 177 -2.34 -3.97 -8.48
C CYS A 177 -2.68 -3.57 -7.02
N ARG A 178 -3.65 -4.23 -6.37
CA ARG A 178 -4.00 -3.94 -4.96
C ARG A 178 -2.84 -4.21 -3.99
N ALA A 179 -2.99 -3.76 -2.75
CA ALA A 179 -2.15 -4.24 -1.65
C ALA A 179 -2.28 -5.77 -1.52
N ALA A 180 -1.18 -6.44 -1.20
CA ALA A 180 -1.18 -7.87 -0.89
C ALA A 180 -1.80 -8.08 0.49
N ALA A 181 -2.49 -9.21 0.71
CA ALA A 181 -2.96 -9.62 2.02
C ALA A 181 -1.80 -9.74 3.02
N ALA A 182 -0.61 -10.15 2.57
CA ALA A 182 0.61 -10.12 3.40
C ALA A 182 0.96 -8.69 3.87
N THR A 183 0.82 -7.69 3.00
CA THR A 183 1.03 -6.27 3.34
C THR A 183 -0.03 -5.78 4.33
N LEU A 184 -1.29 -6.14 4.13
CA LEU A 184 -2.36 -5.82 5.08
C LEU A 184 -2.11 -6.51 6.43
N PHE A 185 -1.73 -7.79 6.43
CA PHE A 185 -1.41 -8.55 7.64
C PHE A 185 -0.25 -7.93 8.43
N ALA A 186 0.77 -7.40 7.74
CA ALA A 186 1.93 -6.78 8.36
C ALA A 186 1.64 -5.37 8.93
N HIS A 187 0.74 -4.60 8.30
CA HIS A 187 0.63 -3.16 8.59
C HIS A 187 -0.76 -2.68 9.04
N ASP A 188 -1.82 -3.48 8.88
CA ASP A 188 -3.17 -3.17 9.31
C ASP A 188 -3.57 -4.09 10.49
N PRO A 189 -3.54 -3.59 11.74
CA PRO A 189 -3.94 -4.37 12.91
C PRO A 189 -5.38 -4.88 12.86
N VAL A 190 -6.29 -4.13 12.23
CA VAL A 190 -7.69 -4.53 12.08
C VAL A 190 -7.77 -5.69 11.09
N PHE A 191 -7.06 -5.61 9.97
CA PHE A 191 -6.94 -6.75 9.05
C PHE A 191 -6.34 -7.96 9.77
N ARG A 192 -5.23 -7.81 10.51
CA ARG A 192 -4.62 -8.92 11.26
C ARG A 192 -5.58 -9.56 12.27
N ALA A 193 -6.39 -8.76 12.97
CA ALA A 193 -7.34 -9.25 13.96
C ALA A 193 -8.63 -9.84 13.37
N SER A 194 -9.04 -9.39 12.17
CA SER A 194 -10.33 -9.77 11.55
C SER A 194 -10.20 -10.72 10.37
N SER A 195 -9.04 -10.79 9.72
CA SER A 195 -8.80 -11.75 8.65
C SER A 195 -8.71 -13.14 9.26
N ARG A 196 -9.36 -14.12 8.61
CA ARG A 196 -9.08 -15.52 8.90
C ARG A 196 -7.76 -15.88 8.24
N ALA A 197 -6.68 -15.62 8.94
CA ALA A 197 -5.39 -16.21 8.66
C ALA A 197 -5.40 -17.65 9.18
N VAL A 198 -5.15 -18.64 8.32
CA VAL A 198 -4.92 -20.02 8.81
C VAL A 198 -3.48 -20.12 9.27
N ARG A 199 -3.27 -20.31 10.58
CA ARG A 199 -1.94 -20.57 11.11
C ARG A 199 -1.62 -22.06 10.99
N VAL A 200 -0.55 -22.40 10.28
CA VAL A 200 -0.12 -23.76 10.02
C VAL A 200 1.16 -24.06 10.80
N GLY A 201 1.05 -24.88 11.84
CA GLY A 201 2.18 -25.29 12.70
C GLY A 201 2.73 -26.69 12.41
N ALA A 202 2.04 -27.47 11.58
CA ALA A 202 2.39 -28.82 11.18
C ALA A 202 1.97 -29.03 9.71
N PRO A 203 2.51 -30.05 9.02
CA PRO A 203 2.11 -30.33 7.64
C PRO A 203 0.60 -30.48 7.51
N GLY A 204 0.00 -29.82 6.52
CA GLY A 204 -1.44 -29.86 6.33
C GLY A 204 -1.94 -29.11 5.11
N THR A 205 -3.23 -29.29 4.83
CA THR A 205 -3.93 -28.66 3.71
C THR A 205 -4.66 -27.40 4.17
N VAL A 206 -4.62 -26.35 3.36
CA VAL A 206 -5.37 -25.11 3.57
C VAL A 206 -6.08 -24.68 2.30
N ASP A 207 -7.33 -24.25 2.45
CA ASP A 207 -8.10 -23.61 1.38
C ASP A 207 -8.04 -22.10 1.55
N LEU A 208 -7.55 -21.41 0.53
CA LEU A 208 -7.46 -19.96 0.49
C LEU A 208 -8.38 -19.39 -0.59
N THR A 209 -9.15 -18.37 -0.23
CA THR A 209 -9.96 -17.57 -1.15
C THR A 209 -9.17 -16.35 -1.59
N ALA A 210 -9.29 -15.97 -2.87
CA ALA A 210 -8.63 -14.78 -3.39
C ALA A 210 -9.12 -13.52 -2.67
N LEU A 211 -8.19 -12.61 -2.33
CA LEU A 211 -8.50 -11.41 -1.54
C LEU A 211 -9.62 -10.55 -2.16
N GLY A 212 -9.66 -10.47 -3.49
CA GLY A 212 -10.67 -9.70 -4.22
C GLY A 212 -12.07 -10.31 -4.21
N ASP A 213 -12.17 -11.63 -3.99
CA ASP A 213 -13.42 -12.41 -3.99
C ASP A 213 -13.94 -12.71 -2.59
N ALA A 214 -13.08 -12.60 -1.58
CA ALA A 214 -13.44 -12.87 -0.19
C ALA A 214 -14.61 -12.00 0.24
N SER A 215 -15.74 -12.64 0.55
CA SER A 215 -16.87 -11.94 1.12
C SER A 215 -16.48 -11.47 2.52
N TRP A 216 -16.66 -10.17 2.78
CA TRP A 216 -16.28 -9.54 4.06
C TRP A 216 -16.99 -10.17 5.29
N HIS A 217 -18.00 -11.01 5.02
CA HIS A 217 -18.83 -11.71 5.99
C HIS A 217 -18.63 -13.24 6.02
N GLY A 218 -17.91 -13.84 5.06
CA GLY A 218 -17.96 -15.29 4.82
C GLY A 218 -17.02 -16.16 5.65
N GLY A 219 -16.11 -15.55 6.43
CA GLY A 219 -15.17 -16.33 7.23
C GLY A 219 -14.25 -17.24 6.39
N GLU A 220 -14.07 -16.93 5.11
CA GLU A 220 -13.14 -17.66 4.25
C GLU A 220 -11.72 -17.19 4.55
N PRO A 221 -10.76 -18.13 4.67
CA PRO A 221 -9.37 -17.72 4.83
C PRO A 221 -8.83 -17.11 3.55
N VAL A 222 -8.16 -15.95 3.67
CA VAL A 222 -7.55 -15.24 2.52
C VAL A 222 -6.04 -15.35 2.49
N LEU A 223 -5.46 -15.84 3.58
CA LEU A 223 -4.03 -16.09 3.70
C LEU A 223 -3.77 -17.22 4.68
N ALA A 224 -2.66 -17.91 4.49
CA ALA A 224 -2.09 -18.82 5.47
C ALA A 224 -0.78 -18.25 6.02
N THR A 225 -0.51 -18.49 7.30
CA THR A 225 0.76 -18.14 7.93
C THR A 225 1.46 -19.38 8.47
N VAL A 226 2.76 -19.47 8.23
CA VAL A 226 3.64 -20.49 8.79
C VAL A 226 4.70 -19.79 9.65
N PRO A 227 4.67 -19.96 10.97
CA PRO A 227 5.64 -19.31 11.85
C PRO A 227 7.04 -19.86 11.61
N VAL A 228 8.02 -18.97 11.53
CA VAL A 228 9.45 -19.29 11.39
C VAL A 228 10.27 -18.44 12.35
N THR A 229 11.56 -18.76 12.54
CA THR A 229 12.44 -17.95 13.38
C THR A 229 12.47 -16.50 12.86
N GLY A 230 12.07 -15.55 13.70
CA GLY A 230 12.08 -14.12 13.39
C GLY A 230 10.82 -13.57 12.71
N GLY A 231 9.83 -14.40 12.35
CA GLY A 231 8.61 -13.90 11.72
C GLY A 231 7.71 -14.98 11.15
N ASP A 232 7.03 -14.68 10.05
CA ASP A 232 6.09 -15.58 9.38
C ASP A 232 6.37 -15.69 7.88
N ILE A 233 6.18 -16.89 7.32
CA ILE A 233 5.90 -17.06 5.90
C ILE A 233 4.40 -16.86 5.71
N VAL A 234 4.02 -15.99 4.78
CA VAL A 234 2.63 -15.68 4.45
C VAL A 234 2.37 -16.12 3.01
N VAL A 235 1.31 -16.92 2.83
CA VAL A 235 0.88 -17.41 1.52
C VAL A 235 -0.51 -16.88 1.21
N GLU A 236 -0.71 -16.37 0.00
CA GLU A 236 -2.00 -15.84 -0.46
C GLU A 236 -2.30 -16.26 -1.90
N TYR A 237 -3.58 -16.24 -2.26
CA TYR A 237 -4.03 -16.43 -3.65
C TYR A 237 -4.46 -15.10 -4.27
N ARG A 238 -3.97 -14.82 -5.47
CA ARG A 238 -4.18 -13.55 -6.17
C ARG A 238 -4.81 -13.79 -7.54
N THR A 239 -5.91 -13.10 -7.80
CA THR A 239 -6.65 -13.13 -9.07
C THR A 239 -6.87 -11.72 -9.66
N ASP A 240 -6.72 -10.66 -8.85
CA ASP A 240 -7.19 -9.30 -9.14
C ASP A 240 -6.06 -8.29 -9.40
N SER A 241 -5.05 -8.68 -10.17
CA SER A 241 -3.82 -7.90 -10.34
C SER A 241 -3.53 -7.35 -11.74
N GLY A 242 -4.37 -7.62 -12.75
CA GLY A 242 -3.97 -7.38 -14.15
C GLY A 242 -2.76 -8.22 -14.59
N LEU A 243 -2.41 -9.20 -13.76
CA LEU A 243 -1.39 -10.22 -13.96
C LEU A 243 -2.10 -11.58 -13.93
N PRO A 244 -1.48 -12.65 -14.48
CA PRO A 244 -2.00 -14.00 -14.35
C PRO A 244 -2.26 -14.35 -12.88
N PRO A 245 -3.33 -15.12 -12.58
CA PRO A 245 -3.56 -15.60 -11.23
C PRO A 245 -2.34 -16.35 -10.68
N ALA A 246 -2.05 -16.21 -9.40
CA ALA A 246 -0.88 -16.82 -8.77
C ALA A 246 -1.08 -17.07 -7.28
N VAL A 247 -0.39 -18.08 -6.76
CA VAL A 247 -0.17 -18.22 -5.32
C VAL A 247 1.13 -17.49 -5.00
N VAL A 248 1.04 -16.52 -4.10
CA VAL A 248 2.14 -15.61 -3.80
C VAL A 248 2.65 -15.89 -2.40
N VAL A 249 3.97 -15.97 -2.27
CA VAL A 249 4.65 -16.26 -1.02
C VAL A 249 5.46 -15.05 -0.59
N HIS A 250 5.22 -14.62 0.64
CA HIS A 250 5.91 -13.52 1.30
C HIS A 250 6.59 -14.01 2.58
N SER A 251 7.62 -13.31 3.02
CA SER A 251 8.07 -13.36 4.41
C SER A 251 7.79 -12.03 5.09
N VAL A 252 7.34 -12.08 6.34
CA VAL A 252 7.03 -10.92 7.16
C VAL A 252 7.90 -10.97 8.41
N GLY A 253 8.76 -9.98 8.60
CA GLY A 253 9.65 -9.85 9.77
C GLY A 253 10.91 -10.74 9.78
N VAL A 254 10.99 -11.76 8.92
CA VAL A 254 12.04 -12.81 9.00
C VAL A 254 13.46 -12.30 8.74
N ARG A 255 13.66 -11.52 7.68
CA ARG A 255 15.00 -11.06 7.25
C ARG A 255 15.24 -9.56 7.47
N SER A 256 14.16 -8.80 7.61
CA SER A 256 14.16 -7.36 7.78
C SER A 256 12.83 -6.91 8.37
N PRO A 257 12.76 -5.74 9.00
CA PRO A 257 11.48 -5.11 9.32
C PRO A 257 10.64 -4.98 8.04
N GLY A 258 9.38 -5.41 8.07
CA GLY A 258 8.44 -5.29 6.96
C GLY A 258 8.19 -6.59 6.19
N VAL A 259 7.84 -6.44 4.90
CA VAL A 259 7.38 -7.52 4.02
C VAL A 259 8.38 -7.74 2.90
N ARG A 260 8.68 -9.01 2.61
CA ARG A 260 9.53 -9.43 1.51
C ARG A 260 8.79 -10.39 0.59
N PHE A 261 8.97 -10.24 -0.70
CA PHE A 261 8.47 -11.15 -1.71
C PHE A 261 9.46 -12.28 -1.91
N GLU A 262 9.00 -13.51 -1.73
CA GLU A 262 9.82 -14.71 -1.84
C GLU A 262 9.58 -15.45 -3.16
N GLY A 263 8.37 -15.33 -3.71
CA GLY A 263 8.06 -15.86 -5.03
C GLY A 263 6.58 -15.88 -5.36
N ALA A 264 6.29 -16.29 -6.59
CA ALA A 264 4.95 -16.59 -7.05
C ALA A 264 5.00 -17.90 -7.83
N LEU A 265 3.95 -18.69 -7.71
CA LEU A 265 3.77 -19.95 -8.43
C LEU A 265 2.44 -19.92 -9.20
N ALA A 266 2.42 -20.60 -10.34
CA ALA A 266 1.19 -20.81 -11.08
C ALA A 266 0.19 -21.59 -10.21
N PRO A 267 -1.11 -21.25 -10.24
CA PRO A 267 -2.13 -21.90 -9.43
C PRO A 267 -2.58 -23.20 -10.11
N GLU A 268 -1.63 -24.09 -10.40
CA GLU A 268 -1.83 -25.35 -11.11
C GLU A 268 -1.50 -26.53 -10.20
N SER A 269 -2.32 -27.58 -10.20
CA SER A 269 -2.09 -28.76 -9.37
C SER A 269 -0.70 -29.36 -9.64
N GLY A 270 0.06 -29.62 -8.58
CA GLY A 270 1.45 -30.10 -8.65
C GLY A 270 2.52 -29.00 -8.67
N ALA A 271 2.15 -27.73 -8.95
CA ALA A 271 3.06 -26.61 -8.82
C ALA A 271 3.50 -26.45 -7.35
N HIS A 272 4.80 -26.24 -7.12
CA HIS A 272 5.32 -26.07 -5.78
C HIS A 272 6.56 -25.17 -5.72
N THR A 273 6.84 -24.65 -4.54
CA THR A 273 8.06 -23.93 -4.21
C THR A 273 8.50 -24.24 -2.79
N VAL A 274 9.77 -23.97 -2.48
CA VAL A 274 10.31 -24.08 -1.13
C VAL A 274 10.88 -22.73 -0.73
N VAL A 275 10.32 -22.13 0.30
CA VAL A 275 10.73 -20.83 0.83
C VAL A 275 11.12 -21.00 2.29
N LEU A 276 12.37 -20.69 2.62
CA LEU A 276 12.89 -20.78 3.99
C LEU A 276 12.65 -22.16 4.65
N GLY A 277 12.72 -23.24 3.86
CA GLY A 277 12.49 -24.61 4.32
C GLY A 277 11.02 -25.00 4.46
N ILE A 278 10.10 -24.12 4.08
CA ILE A 278 8.66 -24.41 4.02
C ILE A 278 8.31 -24.77 2.59
N ARG A 279 7.75 -25.97 2.38
CA ARG A 279 7.22 -26.37 1.08
C ARG A 279 5.78 -25.87 0.95
N VAL A 280 5.50 -25.18 -0.15
CA VAL A 280 4.17 -24.72 -0.56
C VAL A 280 3.84 -25.42 -1.87
N ALA A 281 2.79 -26.25 -1.88
CA ALA A 281 2.36 -26.97 -3.07
C ALA A 281 0.87 -26.75 -3.34
N VAL A 282 0.50 -26.59 -4.62
CA VAL A 282 -0.89 -26.47 -5.04
C VAL A 282 -1.46 -27.86 -5.27
N LEU A 283 -2.55 -28.16 -4.58
CA LEU A 283 -3.28 -29.42 -4.74
C LEU A 283 -4.44 -29.26 -5.73
N GLY A 284 -5.11 -28.10 -5.69
CA GLY A 284 -6.27 -27.80 -6.53
C GLY A 284 -6.51 -26.30 -6.65
N THR A 285 -7.24 -25.90 -7.67
CA THR A 285 -7.52 -24.50 -7.98
C THR A 285 -8.94 -24.34 -8.50
N SER A 286 -9.55 -23.20 -8.20
CA SER A 286 -10.79 -22.72 -8.80
C SER A 286 -10.61 -21.25 -9.19
N PRO A 287 -11.56 -20.63 -9.92
CA PRO A 287 -11.48 -19.21 -10.24
C PRO A 287 -11.36 -18.28 -9.02
N ARG A 288 -11.78 -18.73 -7.82
CA ARG A 288 -11.87 -17.90 -6.61
C ARG A 288 -11.05 -18.42 -5.45
N SER A 289 -10.56 -19.65 -5.52
CA SER A 289 -9.88 -20.31 -4.42
C SER A 289 -8.76 -21.22 -4.88
N VAL A 290 -7.85 -21.53 -3.96
CA VAL A 290 -6.79 -22.49 -4.15
C VAL A 290 -6.68 -23.38 -2.91
N THR A 291 -6.45 -24.66 -3.14
CA THR A 291 -6.14 -25.63 -2.09
C THR A 291 -4.64 -25.87 -2.10
N LEU A 292 -4.00 -25.65 -0.96
CA LEU A 292 -2.55 -25.75 -0.80
C LEU A 292 -2.19 -26.81 0.22
N GLU A 293 -1.10 -27.52 -0.01
CA GLU A 293 -0.35 -28.21 1.02
C GLU A 293 0.78 -27.30 1.51
N LEU A 294 0.84 -27.12 2.83
CA LEU A 294 1.90 -26.39 3.50
C LEU A 294 2.62 -27.36 4.43
N ASP A 295 3.92 -27.56 4.19
CA ASP A 295 4.77 -28.42 5.00
C ASP A 295 5.90 -27.61 5.64
N PRO A 296 5.79 -27.27 6.95
CA PRO A 296 6.83 -26.54 7.67
C PRO A 296 8.12 -27.32 7.92
N ARG A 297 8.12 -28.64 7.69
CA ARG A 297 9.26 -29.54 7.88
C ARG A 297 9.86 -30.01 6.55
N GLY A 298 9.31 -29.55 5.43
CA GLY A 298 9.69 -29.92 4.08
C GLY A 298 11.09 -29.44 3.69
N ARG A 299 12.12 -30.04 4.30
CA ARG A 299 13.40 -30.22 3.63
C ARG A 299 13.25 -31.43 2.71
N ARG A 300 13.70 -31.26 1.46
CA ARG A 300 13.69 -32.29 0.41
C ARG A 300 13.98 -33.69 0.94
#